data_AF-A0A3P8HBA4-F1
#
_entry.id   AF-A0A3P8HBA4-F1
#
_cell.length_a   1.000
_cell.length_b   1.000
_cell.length_c   1.000
_cell.angle_alpha   90.00
_cell.angle_beta   90.00
_cell.angle_gamma   90.00
#
_symmetry.space_group_name_H-M   'P 1'
#
loop_
_entity.id
_entity.type
_entity.pdbx_description
1 polymer ?
#
loop_
_entity_poly.entity_id
_entity_poly.type
_entity_poly.pdbx_seq_one_letter_code
_entity_poly.pdbx_strand_id
1 'polypeptide(L)'
;MFYDARLAKHGYVASQVVVWDEMATNGIIHTINGLPGIPTEKIEDYIARNGQFSKFAAYQFVQNLTLGAPYTFCAPTNTALLAMEGSTTVGLVLLQNQTRREYIFRRHAFPMQLLLEDLQLKSYDVATANYAFTREEIRLTVSSANNNKRGMCPSRILIDLSSFRNPSTGSG
;
A
#
# COMPACT_ATOMS: atom_id res chain seq x y z
N MET A 1 4.86 14.17 12.71
CA MET A 1 4.82 13.05 13.68
C MET A 1 3.38 12.62 13.78
N PHE A 2 3.17 11.33 13.97
CA PHE A 2 1.86 10.71 14.05
C PHE A 2 1.77 10.01 15.39
N TYR A 3 0.60 10.09 16.02
CA TYR A 3 0.30 9.27 17.19
C TYR A 3 -0.35 7.98 16.72
N ASP A 4 0.10 6.85 17.25
CA ASP A 4 -0.41 5.54 16.92
C ASP A 4 -0.79 4.69 18.12
N ALA A 5 -1.80 3.86 17.91
CA ALA A 5 -2.08 2.73 18.77
C ALA A 5 -1.87 1.46 17.95
N ARG A 6 -0.90 0.64 18.36
CA ARG A 6 -0.53 -0.60 17.66
C ARG A 6 -1.04 -1.81 18.43
N LEU A 7 -1.67 -2.73 17.71
CA LEU A 7 -1.88 -4.09 18.17
C LEU A 7 -1.13 -5.03 17.23
N ALA A 8 -0.37 -5.98 17.79
CA ALA A 8 0.40 -6.92 16.99
C ALA A 8 -0.53 -7.65 15.99
N LYS A 9 -0.11 -7.74 14.72
CA LYS A 9 -0.86 -8.38 13.61
C LYS A 9 -2.13 -7.66 13.15
N HIS A 10 -2.41 -6.45 13.62
CA HIS A 10 -3.54 -5.64 13.18
C HIS A 10 -3.06 -4.45 12.31
N GLY A 11 -3.97 -3.79 11.59
CA GLY A 11 -3.66 -2.64 10.72
C GLY A 11 -3.13 -1.41 11.47
N TYR A 12 -3.34 -0.20 10.94
CA TYR A 12 -3.05 1.06 11.65
C TYR A 12 -4.02 2.17 11.22
N VAL A 13 -4.54 2.97 12.16
CA VAL A 13 -5.26 4.23 11.88
C VAL A 13 -4.41 5.37 12.41
N ALA A 14 -3.82 6.15 11.49
CA ALA A 14 -2.98 7.28 11.85
C ALA A 14 -3.78 8.53 12.14
N SER A 15 -3.24 9.35 13.04
CA SER A 15 -3.61 10.75 13.10
C SER A 15 -2.36 11.62 13.11
N GLN A 16 -2.39 12.65 12.26
CA GLN A 16 -1.34 13.63 12.11
C GLN A 16 -1.42 14.66 13.23
N VAL A 17 -0.25 15.01 13.80
CA VAL A 17 -0.14 16.15 14.71
C VAL A 17 -0.16 17.45 13.91
N VAL A 18 -1.13 18.31 14.22
CA VAL A 18 -1.35 19.62 13.61
C VAL A 18 -0.66 20.72 14.42
N VAL A 19 -0.79 20.68 15.75
CA VAL A 19 -0.15 21.65 16.67
C VAL A 19 0.70 20.90 17.68
N TRP A 20 1.87 21.42 17.96
CA TRP A 20 2.91 20.77 18.73
C TRP A 20 3.23 21.53 20.00
N ASP A 21 3.59 20.78 21.03
CA ASP A 21 4.26 21.28 22.23
C ASP A 21 3.56 22.44 22.92
N GLU A 22 2.23 22.36 23.03
CA GLU A 22 1.48 23.31 23.83
C GLU A 22 1.66 22.98 25.31
N MET A 23 2.40 23.85 26.00
CA MET A 23 2.68 23.72 27.42
C MET A 23 1.42 23.91 28.25
N ALA A 24 1.06 22.89 29.02
CA ALA A 24 0.02 22.93 30.02
C ALA A 24 0.64 22.94 31.43
N THR A 25 -0.18 23.22 32.45
CA THR A 25 0.27 23.31 33.85
C THR A 25 0.96 22.04 34.36
N ASN A 26 0.64 20.89 33.78
CA ASN A 26 1.10 19.56 34.20
C ASN A 26 1.40 18.61 33.03
N GLY A 27 1.64 19.12 31.83
CA GLY A 27 1.88 18.27 30.67
C GLY A 27 2.09 19.04 29.38
N ILE A 28 2.11 18.30 28.28
CA ILE A 28 2.28 18.81 26.93
C ILE A 28 1.08 18.33 26.11
N ILE A 29 0.45 19.24 25.38
CA ILE A 29 -0.69 18.97 24.51
C ILE A 29 -0.20 18.97 23.06
N HIS A 30 -0.64 17.95 22.31
CA HIS A 30 -0.48 17.89 20.86
C HIS A 30 -1.87 17.81 20.23
N THR A 31 -2.22 18.79 19.41
CA THR A 31 -3.49 18.79 18.68
C THR A 31 -3.34 17.93 17.44
N ILE A 32 -4.26 16.99 17.25
CA ILE A 32 -4.25 16.01 16.16
C ILE A 32 -5.46 16.19 15.24
N ASN A 33 -5.32 15.82 13.96
CA ASN A 33 -6.36 16.00 12.93
C ASN A 33 -7.43 14.90 12.89
N GLY A 34 -7.34 13.89 13.76
CA GLY A 34 -8.21 12.72 13.75
C GLY A 34 -8.13 11.94 15.07
N LEU A 35 -9.05 11.00 15.25
CA LEU A 35 -9.03 10.12 16.43
C LEU A 35 -8.12 8.91 16.15
N PRO A 36 -7.02 8.73 16.89
CA PRO A 36 -6.18 7.54 16.75
C PRO A 36 -7.00 6.31 17.14
N GLY A 37 -7.19 5.39 16.20
CA GLY A 37 -7.95 4.16 16.42
C GLY A 37 -7.02 2.97 16.56
N ILE A 38 -7.34 2.05 17.48
CA ILE A 38 -6.76 0.71 17.45
C ILE A 38 -7.48 -0.05 16.34
N PRO A 39 -6.76 -0.52 15.31
CA PRO A 39 -7.36 -1.37 14.29
C PRO A 39 -7.69 -2.71 14.92
N THR A 40 -8.97 -3.05 14.90
CA THR A 40 -9.51 -4.28 15.50
C THR A 40 -9.51 -5.45 14.55
N GLU A 41 -9.24 -5.23 13.26
CA GLU A 41 -9.29 -6.23 12.19
C GLU A 41 -7.91 -6.39 11.54
N LYS A 42 -7.58 -7.63 11.19
CA LYS A 42 -6.38 -7.93 10.39
C LYS A 42 -6.62 -7.67 8.91
N ILE A 43 -5.55 -7.52 8.15
CA ILE A 43 -5.63 -7.30 6.69
C ILE A 43 -6.32 -8.49 5.99
N GLU A 44 -5.99 -9.72 6.41
CA GLU A 44 -6.60 -10.95 5.89
C GLU A 44 -8.12 -11.00 6.12
N ASP A 45 -8.57 -10.61 7.31
CA ASP A 45 -9.99 -10.58 7.67
C ASP A 45 -10.74 -9.48 6.90
N TYR A 46 -10.14 -8.29 6.77
CA TYR A 46 -10.70 -7.18 6.00
C TYR A 46 -10.91 -7.54 4.51
N ILE A 47 -9.91 -8.20 3.90
CA ILE A 47 -9.98 -8.63 2.50
C ILE A 47 -11.02 -9.73 2.32
N ALA A 48 -11.13 -10.67 3.26
CA ALA A 48 -12.12 -11.74 3.21
C ALA A 48 -13.55 -11.21 3.37
N ARG A 49 -13.74 -10.20 4.24
CA ARG A 49 -15.04 -9.57 4.49
C ARG A 49 -15.50 -8.67 3.35
N ASN A 50 -14.58 -7.97 2.69
CA ASN A 50 -14.92 -7.05 1.61
C ASN A 50 -15.12 -7.80 0.29
N GLY A 51 -16.36 -7.87 -0.17
CA GLY A 51 -16.75 -8.57 -1.39
C GLY A 51 -16.04 -8.09 -2.66
N GLN A 52 -15.45 -6.89 -2.69
CA GLN A 52 -14.68 -6.39 -3.84
C GLN A 52 -13.33 -7.10 -4.03
N PHE A 53 -12.83 -7.80 -3.01
CA PHE A 53 -11.55 -8.50 -3.03
C PHE A 53 -11.69 -10.02 -2.90
N SER A 54 -12.90 -10.56 -3.05
CA SER A 54 -13.17 -12.00 -2.87
C SER A 54 -12.31 -12.90 -3.76
N LYS A 55 -12.03 -12.51 -5.01
CA LYS A 55 -11.10 -13.25 -5.90
C LYS A 55 -9.68 -13.23 -5.39
N PHE A 56 -9.21 -12.10 -4.85
CA PHE A 56 -7.89 -11.99 -4.27
C PHE A 56 -7.77 -12.80 -2.97
N ALA A 57 -8.80 -12.75 -2.12
CA ALA A 57 -8.90 -13.52 -0.88
C ALA A 57 -8.76 -15.03 -1.12
N ALA A 58 -9.35 -15.54 -2.21
CA ALA A 58 -9.33 -16.96 -2.57
C ALA A 58 -7.90 -17.52 -2.76
N TYR A 59 -6.93 -16.68 -3.09
CA TYR A 59 -5.53 -17.11 -3.25
C TYR A 59 -4.73 -17.16 -1.95
N GLN A 60 -5.29 -16.72 -0.82
CA GLN A 60 -4.68 -16.77 0.52
C GLN A 60 -3.24 -16.20 0.60
N PHE A 61 -2.88 -15.30 -0.32
CA PHE A 61 -1.52 -14.80 -0.47
C PHE A 61 -1.03 -13.97 0.74
N VAL A 62 -1.92 -13.17 1.33
CA VAL A 62 -1.60 -12.27 2.45
C VAL A 62 -1.13 -13.06 3.68
N GLN A 63 -1.73 -14.22 3.95
CA GLN A 63 -1.40 -15.07 5.10
C GLN A 63 0.04 -15.63 5.00
N ASN A 64 0.56 -15.81 3.79
CA ASN A 64 1.90 -16.35 3.55
C ASN A 64 3.00 -15.29 3.66
N LEU A 65 2.65 -13.99 3.68
CA LEU A 65 3.61 -12.88 3.64
C LEU A 65 3.79 -12.15 4.98
N THR A 66 2.97 -12.47 5.98
CA THR A 66 2.93 -11.75 7.27
C THR A 66 4.05 -12.13 8.26
N LEU A 67 5.05 -12.90 7.83
CA LEU A 67 6.21 -13.27 8.66
C LEU A 67 7.34 -12.24 8.50
N GLY A 68 7.34 -11.19 9.34
CA GLY A 68 8.58 -10.49 9.70
C GLY A 68 8.61 -8.95 9.65
N ALA A 69 7.65 -8.27 9.00
CA ALA A 69 7.66 -6.80 8.90
C ALA A 69 6.25 -6.23 8.61
N PRO A 70 5.99 -4.93 8.87
CA PRO A 70 4.78 -4.27 8.38
C PRO A 70 4.81 -4.21 6.84
N TYR A 71 3.75 -4.72 6.22
CA TYR A 71 3.56 -4.66 4.78
C TYR A 71 2.43 -3.71 4.40
N THR A 72 2.62 -2.98 3.30
CA THR A 72 1.55 -2.23 2.64
C THR A 72 1.14 -3.00 1.38
N PHE A 73 -0.15 -3.34 1.27
CA PHE A 73 -0.68 -4.11 0.14
C PHE A 73 -1.53 -3.23 -0.77
N CYS A 74 -1.22 -3.21 -2.06
CA CYS A 74 -2.10 -2.72 -3.11
C CYS A 74 -2.99 -3.87 -3.59
N ALA A 75 -4.06 -4.16 -2.83
CA ALA A 75 -4.94 -5.30 -3.12
C ALA A 75 -5.70 -5.10 -4.46
N PRO A 76 -5.58 -6.03 -5.42
CA PRO A 76 -6.30 -5.94 -6.69
C PRO A 76 -7.80 -6.23 -6.49
N THR A 77 -8.65 -5.42 -7.12
CA THR A 77 -10.10 -5.63 -7.11
C THR A 77 -10.50 -6.84 -7.96
N ASN A 78 -11.70 -7.36 -7.73
CA ASN A 78 -12.29 -8.42 -8.54
C ASN A 78 -12.34 -8.05 -10.03
N THR A 79 -12.59 -6.78 -10.37
CA THR A 79 -12.62 -6.30 -11.76
C THR A 79 -11.24 -6.35 -12.41
N ALA A 80 -10.17 -6.02 -11.68
CA ALA A 80 -8.80 -6.12 -12.18
C ALA A 80 -8.39 -7.58 -12.42
N LEU A 81 -8.74 -8.49 -11.51
CA LEU A 81 -8.46 -9.92 -11.67
C LEU A 81 -9.28 -10.54 -12.82
N LEU A 82 -10.55 -10.17 -12.98
CA LEU A 82 -11.36 -10.58 -14.13
C LEU A 82 -10.77 -10.11 -15.47
N ALA A 83 -10.25 -8.88 -15.52
CA ALA A 83 -9.58 -8.38 -16.71
C ALA A 83 -8.30 -9.18 -17.04
N MET A 84 -7.55 -9.60 -16.02
CA MET A 84 -6.40 -10.50 -16.20
C MET A 84 -6.84 -11.89 -16.67
N GLU A 85 -7.90 -12.46 -16.10
CA GLU A 85 -8.46 -13.76 -16.51
C GLU A 85 -8.95 -13.74 -17.97
N GLY A 86 -9.52 -12.61 -18.42
CA GLY A 86 -9.95 -12.42 -19.81
C GLY A 86 -8.80 -12.37 -20.82
N SER A 87 -7.56 -12.10 -20.38
CA SER A 87 -6.36 -12.12 -21.22
C SER A 87 -5.77 -13.53 -21.26
N THR A 88 -6.20 -14.34 -22.22
CA THR A 88 -5.79 -15.74 -22.35
C THR A 88 -4.30 -15.94 -22.67
N THR A 89 -3.66 -14.98 -23.35
CA THR A 89 -2.25 -15.07 -23.75
C THR A 89 -1.29 -14.85 -22.58
N VAL A 90 -1.60 -13.91 -21.69
CA VAL A 90 -0.67 -13.48 -20.63
C VAL A 90 -1.33 -13.60 -19.27
N GLY A 91 -2.43 -12.88 -19.03
CA GLY A 91 -3.03 -12.79 -17.69
C GLY A 91 -3.48 -14.13 -17.12
N LEU A 92 -4.20 -14.94 -17.89
CA LEU A 92 -4.65 -16.26 -17.45
C LEU A 92 -3.49 -17.22 -17.16
N VAL A 93 -2.48 -17.23 -18.03
CA VAL A 93 -1.28 -18.08 -17.87
C VAL A 93 -0.50 -17.72 -16.60
N LEU A 94 -0.41 -16.41 -16.29
CA LEU A 94 0.23 -15.91 -15.09
C LEU A 94 -0.55 -16.29 -13.82
N LEU A 95 -1.88 -16.24 -13.86
CA LEU A 95 -2.75 -16.58 -12.73
C LEU A 95 -2.85 -18.09 -12.46
N GLN A 96 -2.78 -18.92 -13.50
CA GLN A 96 -2.85 -20.39 -13.38
C GLN A 96 -1.58 -20.98 -12.77
N ASN A 97 -0.40 -20.45 -13.11
CA ASN A 97 0.87 -20.91 -12.56
C ASN A 97 1.11 -20.31 -11.16
N GLN A 98 1.21 -21.16 -10.13
CA GLN A 98 1.35 -20.73 -8.74
C GLN A 98 2.58 -19.82 -8.52
N THR A 99 3.76 -20.22 -9.00
CA THR A 99 5.00 -19.45 -8.82
C THR A 99 4.89 -18.06 -9.48
N ARG A 100 4.31 -17.99 -10.68
CA ARG A 100 4.13 -16.71 -11.39
C ARG A 100 3.11 -15.81 -10.72
N ARG A 101 2.00 -16.39 -10.24
CA ARG A 101 0.97 -15.67 -9.51
C ARG A 101 1.52 -15.07 -8.22
N GLU A 102 2.24 -15.86 -7.43
CA GLU A 102 2.90 -15.38 -6.21
C GLU A 102 3.90 -14.26 -6.51
N TYR A 103 4.69 -14.40 -7.58
CA TYR A 103 5.63 -13.37 -8.01
C TYR A 103 4.93 -12.04 -8.35
N ILE A 104 3.78 -12.08 -9.02
CA ILE A 104 3.00 -10.88 -9.35
C ILE A 104 2.34 -10.28 -8.12
N PHE A 105 1.78 -11.09 -7.23
CA PHE A 105 1.19 -10.57 -6.00
C PHE A 105 2.24 -9.94 -5.08
N ARG A 106 3.49 -10.44 -5.09
CA ARG A 106 4.62 -9.79 -4.39
C ARG A 106 4.95 -8.40 -4.94
N ARG A 107 4.70 -8.14 -6.24
CA ARG A 107 4.83 -6.79 -6.81
C ARG A 107 3.81 -5.79 -6.25
N HIS A 108 2.71 -6.28 -5.70
CA HIS A 108 1.66 -5.48 -5.08
C HIS A 108 1.83 -5.35 -3.56
N ALA A 109 2.89 -5.92 -3.00
CA ALA A 109 3.22 -5.85 -1.57
C ALA A 109 4.52 -5.08 -1.39
N PHE A 110 4.51 -4.13 -0.46
CA PHE A 110 5.67 -3.31 -0.11
C PHE A 110 6.12 -3.68 1.31
N PRO A 111 7.39 -4.08 1.53
CA PRO A 111 7.94 -4.46 2.83
C PRO A 111 8.24 -3.22 3.69
N MET A 112 7.33 -2.26 3.73
CA MET A 112 7.39 -1.07 4.55
C MET A 112 5.99 -0.57 4.89
N GLN A 113 5.90 0.23 5.94
CA GLN A 113 4.69 0.95 6.28
C GLN A 113 4.63 2.24 5.48
N LEU A 114 3.62 2.36 4.60
CA LEU A 114 3.40 3.53 3.77
C LEU A 114 1.98 4.04 3.98
N LEU A 115 1.86 5.27 4.45
CA LEU A 115 0.59 5.95 4.64
C LEU A 115 0.35 6.94 3.53
N LEU A 116 -0.89 7.03 3.06
CA LEU A 116 -1.24 7.93 1.96
C LEU A 116 -1.04 9.40 2.35
N GLU A 117 -1.26 9.74 3.62
CA GLU A 117 -1.10 11.11 4.15
C GLU A 117 0.37 11.55 4.22
N ASP A 118 1.30 10.61 4.32
CA ASP A 118 2.75 10.89 4.31
C ASP A 118 3.29 11.15 2.91
N LEU A 119 2.51 10.83 1.88
CA LEU A 119 2.94 10.99 0.50
C LEU A 119 2.80 12.43 0.02
N GLN A 120 3.95 13.06 -0.20
CA GLN A 120 4.06 14.28 -0.99
C GLN A 120 3.85 14.00 -2.48
N LEU A 121 3.40 15.01 -3.23
CA LEU A 121 3.24 15.01 -4.69
C LEU A 121 4.60 14.92 -5.41
N LYS A 122 5.23 13.75 -5.39
CA LYS A 122 6.51 13.47 -6.03
C LYS A 122 6.59 12.00 -6.44
N SER A 123 7.65 11.65 -7.16
CA SER A 123 7.97 10.27 -7.48
C SER A 123 8.86 9.65 -6.40
N TYR A 124 8.60 8.39 -6.08
CA TYR A 124 9.36 7.56 -5.15
C TYR A 124 9.76 6.27 -5.85
N ASP A 125 10.99 5.84 -5.66
CA ASP A 125 11.42 4.50 -6.05
C ASP A 125 11.30 3.61 -4.80
N VAL A 126 10.47 2.57 -4.87
CA VAL A 126 10.07 1.75 -3.71
C VAL A 126 10.33 0.28 -3.98
N ALA A 127 10.97 -0.38 -3.01
CA ALA A 127 11.22 -1.82 -3.06
C ALA A 127 9.90 -2.61 -2.99
N THR A 128 9.73 -3.59 -3.88
CA THR A 128 8.61 -4.54 -3.80
C THR A 128 8.96 -5.72 -2.89
N ALA A 129 8.00 -6.58 -2.54
CA ALA A 129 8.30 -7.81 -1.79
C ALA A 129 9.15 -8.83 -2.60
N ASN A 130 9.38 -8.58 -3.89
CA ASN A 130 10.36 -9.32 -4.69
C ASN A 130 11.80 -8.82 -4.53
N TYR A 131 12.02 -7.68 -3.87
CA TYR A 131 13.33 -7.02 -3.81
C TYR A 131 14.45 -7.96 -3.31
N ALA A 132 14.17 -8.79 -2.31
CA ALA A 132 15.15 -9.76 -1.80
C ALA A 132 15.59 -10.82 -2.84
N PHE A 133 14.78 -11.07 -3.88
CA PHE A 133 15.03 -12.08 -4.90
C PHE A 133 15.56 -11.50 -6.20
N THR A 134 15.01 -10.36 -6.64
CA THR A 134 15.29 -9.79 -7.97
C THR A 134 15.88 -8.39 -7.91
N ARG A 135 15.93 -7.77 -6.72
CA ARG A 135 16.18 -6.33 -6.53
C ARG A 135 15.19 -5.45 -7.28
N GLU A 136 13.99 -5.96 -7.51
CA GLU A 136 12.95 -5.24 -8.23
C GLU A 136 12.36 -4.08 -7.41
N GLU A 137 12.50 -2.88 -7.95
CA GLU A 137 11.92 -1.64 -7.44
C GLU A 137 10.82 -1.14 -8.37
N ILE A 138 9.84 -0.43 -7.83
CA ILE A 138 8.80 0.21 -8.62
C ILE A 138 8.81 1.71 -8.39
N ARG A 139 8.59 2.46 -9.48
CA ARG A 139 8.39 3.90 -9.40
C ARG A 139 6.93 4.24 -9.09
N LEU A 140 6.69 4.74 -7.89
CA LEU A 140 5.43 5.34 -7.44
C LEU A 140 5.42 6.82 -7.78
N THR A 141 4.49 7.27 -8.63
CA THR A 141 4.29 8.69 -8.89
C THR A 141 2.99 9.15 -8.25
N VAL A 142 3.10 10.11 -7.34
CA VAL A 142 1.94 10.67 -6.62
C VAL A 142 1.58 12.01 -7.25
N SER A 143 0.37 12.12 -7.77
CA SER A 143 -0.12 13.32 -8.44
C SER A 143 -1.50 13.74 -7.92
N SER A 144 -1.86 15.01 -8.12
CA SER A 144 -3.18 15.54 -7.80
C SER A 144 -4.13 15.23 -8.95
N ALA A 145 -5.33 14.73 -8.65
CA ALA A 145 -6.37 14.53 -9.67
C ALA A 145 -7.02 15.85 -10.15
N ASN A 146 -6.79 16.97 -9.45
CA ASN A 146 -7.37 18.25 -9.81
C ASN A 146 -6.52 18.96 -10.86
N ASN A 147 -6.91 18.78 -12.11
CA ASN A 147 -6.53 19.67 -13.20
C ASN A 147 -7.29 21.00 -13.03
N ASN A 148 -6.57 22.08 -12.70
CA ASN A 148 -6.93 23.48 -12.98
C ASN A 148 -7.85 24.28 -12.02
N LYS A 149 -7.63 24.27 -10.71
CA LYS A 149 -8.01 25.44 -9.87
C LYS A 149 -6.93 25.76 -8.83
N ARG A 150 -6.27 26.91 -9.01
CA ARG A 150 -5.29 27.47 -8.06
C ARG A 150 -5.96 27.61 -6.68
N GLY A 151 -5.41 26.96 -5.67
CA GLY A 151 -5.75 27.21 -4.26
C GLY A 151 -6.72 26.22 -3.58
N MET A 152 -7.05 25.07 -4.18
CA MET A 152 -7.87 24.05 -3.51
C MET A 152 -7.02 22.83 -3.14
N CYS A 153 -7.05 22.40 -1.87
CA CYS A 153 -6.41 21.16 -1.43
C CYS A 153 -6.83 20.01 -2.37
N PRO A 154 -5.90 19.17 -2.83
CA PRO A 154 -6.23 18.11 -3.78
C PRO A 154 -7.28 17.18 -3.18
N SER A 155 -8.49 17.19 -3.74
CA SER A 155 -9.62 16.37 -3.26
C SER A 155 -9.45 14.89 -3.55
N ARG A 156 -8.49 14.53 -4.41
CA ARG A 156 -8.18 13.16 -4.81
C ARG A 156 -6.72 13.05 -5.22
N ILE A 157 -6.01 12.12 -4.59
CA ILE A 157 -4.63 11.77 -4.91
C ILE A 157 -4.66 10.61 -5.91
N LEU A 158 -3.87 10.69 -6.97
CA LEU A 158 -3.63 9.61 -7.91
C LEU A 158 -2.26 9.02 -7.63
N ILE A 159 -2.20 7.69 -7.51
CA ILE A 159 -0.96 6.95 -7.40
C ILE A 159 -0.81 6.13 -8.68
N ASP A 160 0.26 6.39 -9.42
CA ASP A 160 0.61 5.64 -10.62
C ASP A 160 1.86 4.77 -10.36
N LEU A 161 1.75 3.50 -10.75
CA LEU A 161 2.76 2.45 -10.62
C LEU A 161 3.43 2.29 -12.00
N SER A 162 4.31 3.22 -12.33
CA SER A 162 4.68 3.50 -13.73
C SER A 162 5.79 2.63 -14.34
N SER A 163 6.76 2.15 -13.53
CA SER A 163 7.85 1.32 -14.08
C SER A 163 8.45 0.38 -13.03
N PHE A 164 8.58 -0.89 -13.38
CA PHE A 164 9.41 -1.87 -12.66
C PHE A 164 10.85 -1.73 -13.13
N ARG A 165 11.78 -1.51 -12.21
CA ARG A 165 13.22 -1.44 -12.48
C ARG A 165 13.91 -2.62 -11.81
N ASN A 166 14.77 -3.29 -12.56
CA ASN A 166 15.80 -4.13 -11.99
C ASN A 166 17.13 -3.37 -12.08
N PRO A 167 17.83 -3.11 -10.97
CA PRO A 167 19.13 -2.45 -11.00
C PRO A 167 20.22 -3.29 -11.69
N SER A 168 19.94 -4.54 -12.09
CA SER A 168 20.87 -5.40 -12.83
C SER A 168 20.95 -5.12 -14.34
N THR A 169 20.13 -4.22 -14.91
CA THR A 169 20.23 -3.81 -16.33
C THR A 169 21.08 -2.56 -16.54
N GLY A 170 22.04 -2.28 -15.65
CA GLY A 170 23.17 -1.40 -15.94
C GLY A 170 24.12 -2.08 -16.91
N SER A 171 23.87 -1.90 -18.22
CA SER A 171 24.89 -2.03 -19.26
C SER A 171 26.06 -1.09 -18.92
N GLY A 172 27.28 -1.53 -19.22
CA GLY A 172 28.52 -0.76 -19.06
C GLY A 172 28.61 0.49 -19.93
#